data_AF-A0A7W9HKZ9-F1
#
_entry.id   AF-A0A7W9HKZ9-F1
#
_cell.length_a   1.000
_cell.length_b   1.000
_cell.length_c   1.000
_cell.angle_alpha   90.00
_cell.angle_beta   90.00
_cell.angle_gamma   90.00
#
_symmetry.space_group_name_H-M   'P 1'
#
loop_
_entity.id
_entity.type
_entity.pdbx_description
1 polymer ?
#
loop_
_entity_poly.entity_id
_entity_poly.type
_entity_poly.pdbx_seq_one_letter_code
_entity_poly.pdbx_strand_id
1 'polypeptide(L)'
;MSDGRFVPGLVLSERFYREAVEPLVRRHFGEVPHSAARIGAGSEVLGFDTERSADHDWGPRLQLFLDPDDTRADDIRTALAEHLPKAFLGFPTHFEGGDSDHVSARMALTEGPVDHRVDVTDAGTWFDRELGFDPRAGVTVRDWLTAPTQRLAETTAGAVFHDGLRVLTAAREALAWYPDDVWRHVLACQWLRISQEEAFVGRCGEVGDELGSAVVAARLTRDLMRLRLLVDRRYPPYGKWLGSAFARYADLVPVLRAVLAATDWHERERHLATAYEEVATRCNDLGLAEPVDPTTRPYHSRPFQVLHAERFTAALRAAITDPEVAALPLVGAVDQYVDSTDVLSQPARIRALER
;
A
#
# COMPACT_ATOMS: atom_id res chain seq x y z
N MET A 1 26.59 0.60 -20.37
CA MET A 1 25.62 1.63 -19.95
C MET A 1 24.52 1.63 -20.99
N SER A 2 23.34 1.14 -20.65
CA SER A 2 22.21 1.02 -21.59
C SER A 2 21.70 2.41 -21.97
N ASP A 3 21.73 2.72 -23.27
CA ASP A 3 21.14 3.92 -23.88
C ASP A 3 19.60 3.86 -23.94
N GLY A 4 19.00 3.09 -23.02
CA GLY A 4 17.56 2.90 -22.94
C GLY A 4 16.92 4.10 -22.26
N ARG A 5 16.21 4.94 -23.03
CA ARG A 5 15.36 5.99 -22.46
C ARG A 5 14.38 5.35 -21.47
N PHE A 6 14.25 5.89 -20.27
CA PHE A 6 13.33 5.37 -19.27
C PHE A 6 11.90 5.23 -19.81
N VAL A 7 11.30 4.11 -19.48
CA VAL A 7 9.93 3.73 -19.81
C VAL A 7 9.29 3.37 -18.48
N PRO A 8 8.06 3.82 -18.15
CA PRO A 8 7.41 3.38 -16.92
C PRO A 8 7.31 1.85 -16.82
N GLY A 9 7.58 1.28 -15.65
CA GLY A 9 7.76 -0.16 -15.46
C GLY A 9 6.53 -0.98 -15.82
N LEU A 10 5.31 -0.46 -15.61
CA LEU A 10 4.09 -1.12 -16.07
C LEU A 10 4.00 -1.20 -17.59
N VAL A 11 4.41 -0.14 -18.30
CA VAL A 11 4.45 -0.12 -19.77
C VAL A 11 5.51 -1.09 -20.29
N LEU A 12 6.68 -1.12 -19.65
CA LEU A 12 7.74 -2.08 -20.00
C LEU A 12 7.27 -3.52 -19.80
N SER A 13 6.62 -3.81 -18.67
CA SER A 13 6.13 -5.15 -18.31
C SER A 13 5.01 -5.62 -19.25
N GLU A 14 4.09 -4.73 -19.63
CA GLU A 14 3.02 -5.04 -20.59
C GLU A 14 3.59 -5.41 -21.96
N ARG A 15 4.52 -4.59 -22.48
CA ARG A 15 5.19 -4.88 -23.75
C ARG A 15 6.00 -6.16 -23.67
N PHE A 16 6.70 -6.39 -22.56
CA PHE A 16 7.47 -7.61 -22.36
C PHE A 16 6.58 -8.85 -22.39
N TYR A 17 5.40 -8.78 -21.76
CA TYR A 17 4.40 -9.83 -21.86
C TYR A 17 3.97 -10.09 -23.31
N ARG A 18 3.52 -9.04 -24.01
CA ARG A 18 2.94 -9.15 -25.36
C ARG A 18 3.93 -9.53 -26.45
N GLU A 19 5.14 -9.00 -26.37
CA GLU A 19 6.12 -9.07 -27.45
C GLU A 19 7.14 -10.20 -27.23
N ALA A 20 7.33 -10.67 -25.99
CA ALA A 20 8.32 -11.70 -25.66
C ALA A 20 7.71 -12.92 -24.95
N VAL A 21 7.06 -12.75 -23.80
CA VAL A 21 6.62 -13.88 -22.95
C VAL A 21 5.48 -14.67 -23.60
N GLU A 22 4.37 -14.03 -23.95
CA GLU A 22 3.18 -14.69 -24.52
C GLU A 22 3.52 -15.43 -25.84
N PRO A 23 4.26 -14.85 -26.80
CA PRO A 23 4.66 -15.56 -28.01
C PRO A 23 5.56 -16.77 -27.76
N LEU A 24 6.49 -16.68 -26.80
CA LEU A 24 7.38 -17.80 -26.45
C LEU A 24 6.59 -18.94 -25.80
N VAL A 25 5.73 -18.64 -24.83
CA VAL A 25 4.87 -19.66 -24.21
C VAL A 25 4.02 -20.34 -25.28
N ARG A 26 3.39 -19.56 -26.17
CA ARG A 26 2.56 -20.13 -27.25
C ARG A 26 3.36 -21.01 -28.21
N ARG A 27 4.58 -20.61 -28.57
CA ARG A 27 5.45 -21.36 -29.48
C ARG A 27 5.86 -22.72 -28.93
N HIS A 28 6.18 -22.80 -27.64
CA HIS A 28 6.72 -24.01 -27.01
C HIS A 28 5.63 -24.93 -26.45
N PHE A 29 4.50 -24.37 -26.00
CA PHE A 29 3.47 -25.11 -25.26
C PHE A 29 2.06 -25.05 -25.90
N GLY A 30 1.90 -24.37 -27.03
CA GLY A 30 0.62 -24.17 -27.69
C GLY A 30 -0.29 -23.20 -26.94
N GLU A 31 -1.60 -23.37 -27.03
CA GLU A 31 -2.54 -22.57 -26.23
C GLU A 31 -2.49 -23.03 -24.77
N VAL A 32 -2.03 -22.12 -23.90
CA VAL A 32 -2.00 -22.30 -22.45
C VAL A 32 -3.00 -21.31 -21.85
N PRO A 33 -4.11 -21.77 -21.24
CA PRO A 33 -4.97 -20.90 -20.45
C PRO A 33 -4.17 -20.29 -19.29
N HIS A 34 -4.12 -18.96 -19.21
CA HIS A 34 -3.35 -18.26 -18.19
C HIS A 34 -3.92 -16.86 -17.91
N SER A 35 -3.46 -16.25 -16.82
CA SER A 35 -3.57 -14.81 -16.59
C SER A 35 -2.17 -14.21 -16.47
N ALA A 36 -2.01 -12.93 -16.80
CA ALA A 36 -0.73 -12.24 -16.75
C ALA A 36 -0.92 -10.82 -16.23
N ALA A 37 -0.05 -10.40 -15.31
CA ALA A 37 -0.13 -9.09 -14.68
C ALA A 37 1.21 -8.62 -14.17
N ARG A 38 1.28 -7.33 -13.80
CA ARG A 38 2.33 -6.77 -12.97
C ARG A 38 1.68 -6.19 -11.70
N ILE A 39 1.74 -6.97 -10.62
CA ILE A 39 1.17 -6.69 -9.29
C ILE A 39 2.13 -7.15 -8.17
N GLY A 40 1.91 -6.73 -6.93
CA GLY A 40 2.81 -7.02 -5.80
C GLY A 40 3.87 -5.93 -5.59
N ALA A 41 4.97 -6.24 -4.91
CA ALA A 41 5.98 -5.26 -4.54
C ALA A 41 6.66 -4.60 -5.76
N GLY A 42 6.86 -3.28 -5.71
CA GLY A 42 7.60 -2.51 -6.71
C GLY A 42 7.12 -1.06 -6.85
N SER A 43 8.03 -0.11 -7.09
CA SER A 43 7.63 1.31 -7.28
C SER A 43 6.73 1.51 -8.48
N GLU A 44 6.94 0.72 -9.53
CA GLU A 44 6.19 0.78 -10.78
C GLU A 44 4.73 0.39 -10.61
N VAL A 45 4.44 -0.51 -9.66
CA VAL A 45 3.07 -0.99 -9.39
C VAL A 45 2.17 0.15 -8.90
N LEU A 46 2.73 1.10 -8.15
CA LEU A 46 2.03 2.30 -7.70
C LEU A 46 2.24 3.52 -8.61
N GLY A 47 3.02 3.38 -9.69
CA GLY A 47 3.38 4.48 -10.60
C GLY A 47 4.35 5.50 -10.01
N PHE A 48 5.19 5.08 -9.06
CA PHE A 48 6.21 5.92 -8.40
C PHE A 48 7.63 5.61 -8.87
N ASP A 49 7.79 4.79 -9.91
CA ASP A 49 9.10 4.49 -10.45
C ASP A 49 9.69 5.68 -11.22
N THR A 50 11.01 5.76 -11.19
CA THR A 50 11.79 6.80 -11.84
C THR A 50 12.96 6.17 -12.58
N GLU A 51 13.71 6.95 -13.34
CA GLU A 51 14.97 6.52 -13.95
C GLU A 51 15.90 5.80 -12.95
N ARG A 52 15.97 6.28 -11.71
CA ARG A 52 16.80 5.66 -10.67
C ARG A 52 16.30 4.28 -10.26
N SER A 53 14.99 4.02 -10.31
CA SER A 53 14.42 2.72 -9.94
C SER A 53 14.99 1.58 -10.79
N ALA A 54 15.48 1.85 -12.00
CA ALA A 54 16.06 0.83 -12.88
C ALA A 54 17.38 0.21 -12.36
N ASP A 55 17.92 0.67 -11.22
CA ASP A 55 19.14 0.13 -10.65
C ASP A 55 18.95 -1.19 -9.87
N HIS A 56 17.75 -1.45 -9.32
CA HIS A 56 17.37 -2.66 -8.57
C HIS A 56 15.86 -2.92 -8.63
N ASP A 57 15.45 -4.20 -8.61
CA ASP A 57 14.06 -4.68 -8.45
C ASP A 57 13.05 -4.08 -9.44
N TRP A 58 13.53 -3.58 -10.59
CA TRP A 58 12.76 -2.99 -11.67
C TRP A 58 13.27 -3.53 -13.00
N GLY A 59 12.39 -3.71 -13.98
CA GLY A 59 12.77 -4.15 -15.34
C GLY A 59 11.67 -4.93 -16.05
N PRO A 60 12.01 -5.69 -17.11
CA PRO A 60 11.09 -6.60 -17.79
C PRO A 60 10.72 -7.78 -16.87
N ARG A 61 9.66 -7.62 -16.07
CA ARG A 61 9.20 -8.60 -15.08
C ARG A 61 7.68 -8.62 -14.98
N LEU A 62 7.10 -9.77 -14.65
CA LEU A 62 5.65 -9.93 -14.51
C LEU A 62 5.30 -11.22 -13.77
N GLN A 63 4.02 -11.39 -13.46
CA GLN A 63 3.43 -12.62 -12.95
C GLN A 63 2.67 -13.30 -14.09
N LEU A 64 2.88 -14.61 -14.26
CA LEU A 64 2.17 -15.48 -15.19
C LEU A 64 1.45 -16.56 -14.38
N PHE A 65 0.13 -16.45 -14.31
CA PHE A 65 -0.71 -17.33 -13.52
C PHE A 65 -1.25 -18.48 -14.35
N LEU A 66 -1.01 -19.71 -13.91
CA LEU A 66 -1.55 -20.92 -14.49
C LEU A 66 -2.72 -21.46 -13.64
N ASP A 67 -3.46 -22.40 -14.23
CA ASP A 67 -4.38 -23.23 -13.46
C ASP A 67 -3.56 -24.06 -12.43
N PRO A 68 -4.03 -24.24 -11.18
CA PRO A 68 -3.30 -25.02 -10.18
C PRO A 68 -3.03 -26.48 -10.58
N ASP A 69 -3.86 -27.05 -11.47
CA ASP A 69 -3.66 -28.40 -12.00
C ASP A 69 -2.69 -28.44 -13.21
N ASP A 70 -2.21 -27.28 -13.68
CA ASP A 70 -1.25 -27.20 -14.78
C ASP A 70 0.19 -27.41 -14.30
N THR A 71 0.76 -28.55 -14.66
CA THR A 71 2.10 -28.95 -14.21
C THR A 71 3.24 -28.33 -15.01
N ARG A 72 2.97 -27.45 -15.99
CA ARG A 72 3.99 -26.91 -16.92
C ARG A 72 4.77 -25.71 -16.37
N ALA A 73 4.56 -25.31 -15.11
CA ALA A 73 5.19 -24.12 -14.55
C ALA A 73 6.73 -24.14 -14.65
N ASP A 74 7.36 -25.25 -14.30
CA ASP A 74 8.83 -25.42 -14.38
C ASP A 74 9.34 -25.47 -15.83
N ASP A 75 8.60 -26.13 -16.72
CA ASP A 75 8.96 -26.18 -18.14
C ASP A 75 8.87 -24.79 -18.77
N ILE A 76 7.83 -24.01 -18.43
CA ILE A 76 7.67 -22.63 -18.90
C ILE A 76 8.80 -21.75 -18.36
N ARG A 77 9.15 -21.85 -17.07
CA ARG A 77 10.32 -21.13 -16.51
C ARG A 77 11.60 -21.47 -17.27
N THR A 78 11.84 -22.76 -17.54
CA THR A 78 13.04 -23.19 -18.26
C THR A 78 13.07 -22.65 -19.69
N ALA A 79 11.97 -22.77 -20.43
CA ALA A 79 11.88 -22.26 -21.79
C ALA A 79 12.05 -20.73 -21.85
N LEU A 80 11.50 -19.99 -20.90
CA LEU A 80 11.70 -18.54 -20.80
C LEU A 80 13.16 -18.20 -20.50
N ALA A 81 13.81 -18.91 -19.58
CA ALA A 81 15.23 -18.71 -19.27
C ALA A 81 16.14 -18.95 -20.48
N GLU A 82 15.84 -19.96 -21.29
CA GLU A 82 16.65 -20.32 -22.46
C GLU A 82 16.39 -19.43 -23.68
N HIS A 83 15.16 -18.92 -23.84
CA HIS A 83 14.71 -18.32 -25.11
C HIS A 83 14.32 -16.85 -25.04
N LEU A 84 14.19 -16.24 -23.86
CA LEU A 84 14.01 -14.79 -23.77
C LEU A 84 15.23 -14.06 -24.36
N PRO A 85 15.01 -12.91 -25.04
CA PRO A 85 16.12 -12.10 -25.53
C PRO A 85 16.95 -11.60 -24.34
N LYS A 86 18.27 -11.51 -24.48
CA LYS A 86 19.16 -11.03 -23.39
C LYS A 86 18.86 -9.60 -22.94
N ALA A 87 18.26 -8.80 -23.82
CA ALA A 87 17.75 -7.48 -23.52
C ALA A 87 16.40 -7.25 -24.20
N PHE A 88 15.53 -6.49 -23.56
CA PHE A 88 14.22 -6.07 -24.06
C PHE A 88 14.11 -4.54 -23.93
N LEU A 89 13.88 -3.86 -25.05
CA LEU A 89 13.83 -2.39 -25.13
C LEU A 89 15.05 -1.68 -24.50
N GLY A 90 16.22 -2.29 -24.60
CA GLY A 90 17.48 -1.75 -24.05
C GLY A 90 17.77 -2.13 -22.60
N PHE A 91 16.87 -2.86 -21.92
CA PHE A 91 17.05 -3.32 -20.55
C PHE A 91 17.37 -4.82 -20.52
N PRO A 92 18.36 -5.29 -19.74
CA PRO A 92 18.61 -6.72 -19.60
C PRO A 92 17.39 -7.47 -19.05
N THR A 93 17.20 -8.71 -19.48
CA THR A 93 16.14 -9.60 -18.96
C THR A 93 16.65 -10.54 -17.88
N HIS A 94 17.96 -10.59 -17.68
CA HIS A 94 18.61 -11.34 -16.62
C HIS A 94 18.79 -10.47 -15.39
N PHE A 95 18.46 -11.03 -14.23
CA PHE A 95 18.64 -10.43 -12.92
C PHE A 95 19.66 -11.24 -12.12
N GLU A 96 20.68 -10.57 -11.58
CA GLU A 96 21.63 -11.15 -10.63
C GLU A 96 21.19 -10.89 -9.18
N GLY A 97 21.48 -11.84 -8.29
CA GLY A 97 21.32 -11.71 -6.84
C GLY A 97 19.88 -11.92 -6.35
N GLY A 98 19.50 -13.17 -6.04
CA GLY A 98 18.15 -13.40 -5.52
C GLY A 98 17.77 -14.83 -5.16
N ASP A 99 18.61 -15.56 -4.43
CA ASP A 99 18.26 -16.91 -3.95
C ASP A 99 17.70 -16.94 -2.52
N SER A 100 17.60 -15.81 -1.80
CA SER A 100 17.11 -15.84 -0.41
C SER A 100 16.33 -14.63 0.13
N ASP A 101 16.27 -13.50 -0.57
CA ASP A 101 15.33 -12.43 -0.22
C ASP A 101 15.11 -11.55 -1.45
N HIS A 102 13.86 -11.20 -1.75
CA HIS A 102 13.43 -10.38 -2.87
C HIS A 102 13.87 -8.90 -2.76
N VAL A 103 15.05 -8.65 -2.21
CA VAL A 103 15.56 -7.33 -1.89
C VAL A 103 16.92 -7.21 -2.57
N SER A 104 16.96 -6.48 -3.69
CA SER A 104 18.17 -6.06 -4.44
C SER A 104 18.55 -6.88 -5.67
N ALA A 105 17.59 -7.41 -6.43
CA ALA A 105 17.89 -8.01 -7.72
C ALA A 105 18.33 -6.94 -8.73
N ARG A 106 19.41 -7.16 -9.47
CA ARG A 106 19.93 -6.17 -10.44
C ARG A 106 19.95 -6.72 -11.85
N MET A 107 19.46 -5.94 -12.80
CA MET A 107 19.59 -6.30 -14.20
C MET A 107 21.07 -6.33 -14.62
N ALA A 108 21.50 -7.44 -15.22
CA ALA A 108 22.86 -7.65 -15.67
C ALA A 108 22.88 -8.33 -17.04
N LEU A 109 23.98 -8.19 -17.77
CA LEU A 109 24.18 -8.91 -19.02
C LEU A 109 24.60 -10.35 -18.74
N THR A 110 24.12 -11.29 -19.56
CA THR A 110 24.56 -12.69 -19.51
C THR A 110 24.62 -13.27 -20.91
N GLU A 111 25.55 -14.19 -21.11
CA GLU A 111 25.66 -15.01 -22.32
C GLU A 111 24.82 -16.29 -22.21
N GLY A 112 24.63 -16.81 -20.99
CA GLY A 112 23.88 -18.04 -20.68
C GLY A 112 22.38 -17.80 -20.51
N PRO A 113 21.59 -18.84 -20.15
CA PRO A 113 20.18 -18.67 -19.82
C PRO A 113 19.95 -17.52 -18.83
N VAL A 114 18.86 -16.79 -19.02
CA VAL A 114 18.54 -15.64 -18.17
C VAL A 114 17.82 -16.10 -16.92
N ASP A 115 18.30 -15.67 -15.75
CA ASP A 115 17.46 -15.59 -14.55
C ASP A 115 16.46 -14.43 -14.73
N HIS A 116 15.30 -14.75 -15.31
CA HIS A 116 14.24 -13.78 -15.54
C HIS A 116 13.35 -13.61 -14.30
N ARG A 117 12.72 -12.45 -14.19
CA ARG A 117 11.74 -12.17 -13.13
C ARG A 117 10.29 -12.35 -13.59
N VAL A 118 10.04 -13.35 -14.45
CA VAL A 118 8.68 -13.86 -14.74
C VAL A 118 8.31 -14.89 -13.66
N ASP A 119 7.44 -14.50 -12.73
CA ASP A 119 6.92 -15.37 -11.67
C ASP A 119 5.80 -16.24 -12.22
N VAL A 120 6.11 -17.50 -12.54
CA VAL A 120 5.16 -18.48 -13.07
C VAL A 120 4.57 -19.28 -11.90
N THR A 121 3.31 -19.09 -11.57
CA THR A 121 2.69 -19.71 -10.39
C THR A 121 1.19 -19.84 -10.58
N ASP A 122 0.45 -20.41 -9.63
CA ASP A 122 -1.01 -20.28 -9.59
C ASP A 122 -1.41 -19.08 -8.71
N ALA A 123 -2.63 -18.58 -8.89
CA ALA A 123 -3.08 -17.40 -8.17
C ALA A 123 -3.19 -17.62 -6.64
N GLY A 124 -3.57 -18.83 -6.19
CA GLY A 124 -3.72 -19.13 -4.76
C GLY A 124 -2.37 -19.06 -4.05
N THR A 125 -1.35 -19.74 -4.60
CA THR A 125 0.02 -19.68 -4.10
C THR A 125 0.55 -18.25 -4.02
N TRP A 126 0.27 -17.43 -5.04
CA TRP A 126 0.69 -16.03 -5.05
C TRP A 126 -0.02 -15.21 -3.96
N PHE A 127 -1.34 -15.33 -3.82
CA PHE A 127 -2.09 -14.60 -2.80
C PHE A 127 -1.69 -15.02 -1.38
N ASP A 128 -1.47 -16.31 -1.14
CA ASP A 128 -0.96 -16.79 0.15
C ASP A 128 0.43 -16.24 0.46
N ARG A 129 1.30 -16.14 -0.55
CA ARG A 129 2.64 -15.55 -0.37
C ARG A 129 2.60 -14.05 -0.10
N GLU A 130 1.71 -13.29 -0.74
CA GLU A 130 1.67 -11.82 -0.61
C GLU A 130 0.77 -11.30 0.52
N LEU A 131 -0.34 -12.00 0.80
CA LEU A 131 -1.38 -11.60 1.75
C LEU A 131 -1.54 -12.59 2.91
N GLY A 132 -1.16 -13.86 2.71
CA GLY A 132 -1.44 -14.94 3.65
C GLY A 132 -2.89 -15.43 3.60
N PHE A 133 -3.63 -15.14 2.54
CA PHE A 133 -4.94 -15.69 2.21
C PHE A 133 -5.28 -15.45 0.73
N ASP A 134 -6.23 -16.22 0.22
CA ASP A 134 -6.82 -16.01 -1.10
C ASP A 134 -8.11 -15.16 -1.03
N PRO A 135 -8.12 -13.93 -1.56
CA PRO A 135 -9.31 -13.07 -1.53
C PRO A 135 -10.48 -13.60 -2.35
N ARG A 136 -10.26 -14.55 -3.28
CA ARG A 136 -11.32 -15.15 -4.10
C ARG A 136 -12.23 -16.05 -3.28
N ALA A 137 -11.76 -16.57 -2.15
CA ALA A 137 -12.54 -17.37 -1.21
C ALA A 137 -13.44 -16.53 -0.28
N GLY A 138 -13.38 -15.20 -0.39
CA GLY A 138 -13.97 -14.26 0.55
C GLY A 138 -12.93 -13.72 1.53
N VAL A 139 -13.14 -12.49 2.00
CA VAL A 139 -12.19 -11.77 2.87
C VAL A 139 -12.83 -11.58 4.24
N THR A 140 -12.27 -12.23 5.27
CA THR A 140 -12.79 -12.13 6.64
C THR A 140 -12.39 -10.80 7.30
N VAL A 141 -13.03 -10.47 8.43
CA VAL A 141 -12.63 -9.31 9.25
C VAL A 141 -11.16 -9.44 9.68
N ARG A 142 -10.72 -10.64 10.05
CA ARG A 142 -9.31 -10.91 10.38
C ARG A 142 -8.40 -10.63 9.20
N ASP A 143 -8.76 -11.07 7.99
CA ASP A 143 -7.96 -10.84 6.78
C ASP A 143 -7.78 -9.34 6.51
N TRP A 144 -8.87 -8.58 6.54
CA TRP A 144 -8.82 -7.14 6.34
C TRP A 144 -7.90 -6.43 7.34
N LEU A 145 -7.98 -6.80 8.61
CA LEU A 145 -7.24 -6.10 9.65
C LEU A 145 -5.80 -6.60 9.80
N THR A 146 -5.48 -7.77 9.27
CA THR A 146 -4.10 -8.30 9.28
C THR A 146 -3.38 -8.05 7.94
N ALA A 147 -4.06 -7.73 6.85
CA ALA A 147 -3.40 -7.30 5.63
C ALA A 147 -2.85 -5.86 5.77
N PRO A 148 -1.53 -5.60 5.65
CA PRO A 148 -1.01 -4.25 5.63
C PRO A 148 -1.58 -3.48 4.43
N THR A 149 -1.90 -2.20 4.60
CA THR A 149 -2.47 -1.41 3.50
C THR A 149 -1.52 -1.30 2.30
N GLN A 150 -0.20 -1.36 2.53
CA GLN A 150 0.78 -1.48 1.43
C GLN A 150 0.55 -2.72 0.56
N ARG A 151 0.27 -3.88 1.16
CA ARG A 151 0.05 -5.14 0.42
C ARG A 151 -1.27 -5.10 -0.33
N LEU A 152 -2.32 -4.57 0.29
CA LEU A 152 -3.60 -4.31 -0.37
C LEU A 152 -3.42 -3.37 -1.57
N ALA A 153 -2.65 -2.29 -1.42
CA ALA A 153 -2.32 -1.37 -2.50
C ALA A 153 -1.56 -2.07 -3.63
N GLU A 154 -0.56 -2.88 -3.32
CA GLU A 154 0.26 -3.61 -4.31
C GLU A 154 -0.52 -4.68 -5.08
N THR A 155 -1.49 -5.35 -4.45
CA THR A 155 -2.35 -6.35 -5.09
C THR A 155 -3.44 -5.70 -5.95
N THR A 156 -3.98 -4.57 -5.49
CA THR A 156 -5.11 -3.90 -6.17
C THR A 156 -4.66 -2.85 -7.18
N ALA A 157 -3.45 -2.31 -7.07
CA ALA A 157 -2.82 -1.45 -8.06
C ALA A 157 -2.13 -2.28 -9.16
N GLY A 158 -1.21 -1.66 -9.91
CA GLY A 158 -0.57 -2.28 -11.06
C GLY A 158 -1.50 -2.51 -12.24
N ALA A 159 -1.13 -3.46 -13.10
CA ALA A 159 -1.81 -3.72 -14.36
C ALA A 159 -2.04 -5.21 -14.58
N VAL A 160 -3.25 -5.56 -15.05
CA VAL A 160 -3.57 -6.90 -15.55
C VAL A 160 -3.53 -6.82 -17.06
N PHE A 161 -2.63 -7.56 -17.68
CA PHE A 161 -2.45 -7.56 -19.13
C PHE A 161 -3.40 -8.56 -19.78
N HIS A 162 -3.58 -9.72 -19.17
CA HIS A 162 -4.46 -10.77 -19.64
C HIS A 162 -5.08 -11.49 -18.44
N ASP A 163 -6.37 -11.81 -18.50
CA ASP A 163 -7.05 -12.54 -17.42
C ASP A 163 -7.87 -13.71 -17.98
N GLY A 164 -7.20 -14.64 -18.66
CA GLY A 164 -7.84 -15.81 -19.26
C GLY A 164 -8.45 -16.76 -18.24
N LEU A 165 -7.91 -16.80 -17.01
CA LEU A 165 -8.43 -17.61 -15.90
C LEU A 165 -9.52 -16.88 -15.09
N ARG A 166 -9.71 -15.57 -15.28
CA ARG A 166 -10.64 -14.71 -14.52
C ARG A 166 -10.38 -14.66 -13.00
N VAL A 167 -9.16 -14.98 -12.59
CA VAL A 167 -8.78 -15.05 -11.16
C VAL A 167 -8.34 -13.70 -10.61
N LEU A 168 -7.75 -12.84 -11.45
CA LEU A 168 -7.19 -11.56 -11.01
C LEU A 168 -8.28 -10.49 -10.86
N THR A 169 -9.23 -10.44 -11.79
CA THR A 169 -10.35 -9.49 -11.72
C THR A 169 -11.19 -9.74 -10.46
N ALA A 170 -11.57 -10.99 -10.20
CA ALA A 170 -12.35 -11.36 -9.01
C ALA A 170 -11.61 -11.02 -7.70
N ALA A 171 -10.31 -11.30 -7.62
CA ALA A 171 -9.50 -10.95 -6.46
C ALA A 171 -9.41 -9.44 -6.21
N ARG A 172 -9.23 -8.64 -7.27
CA ARG A 172 -9.15 -7.17 -7.18
C ARG A 172 -10.50 -6.55 -6.81
N GLU A 173 -11.61 -7.13 -7.26
CA GLU A 173 -12.96 -6.71 -6.84
C GLU A 173 -13.20 -7.00 -5.36
N ALA A 174 -12.82 -8.20 -4.89
CA ALA A 174 -12.93 -8.57 -3.47
C ALA A 174 -12.08 -7.67 -2.55
N LEU A 175 -10.95 -7.17 -3.05
CA LEU A 175 -10.05 -6.28 -2.33
C LEU A 175 -10.25 -4.78 -2.66
N ALA A 176 -11.26 -4.44 -3.46
CA ALA A 176 -11.43 -3.08 -3.98
C ALA A 176 -11.53 -2.04 -2.87
N TRP A 177 -12.29 -2.37 -1.81
CA TRP A 177 -12.35 -1.58 -0.58
C TRP A 177 -12.86 -2.40 0.60
N TYR A 178 -12.65 -1.88 1.81
CA TYR A 178 -13.21 -2.43 3.04
C TYR A 178 -14.74 -2.46 3.01
N PRO A 179 -15.39 -3.51 3.58
CA PRO A 179 -16.78 -3.43 4.02
C PRO A 179 -16.97 -2.27 5.01
N ASP A 180 -18.14 -1.62 4.99
CA ASP A 180 -18.35 -0.37 5.73
C ASP A 180 -18.04 -0.47 7.23
N ASP A 181 -18.42 -1.57 7.90
CA ASP A 181 -18.16 -1.73 9.34
C ASP A 181 -16.67 -1.91 9.65
N VAL A 182 -15.94 -2.65 8.81
CA VAL A 182 -14.47 -2.75 8.91
C VAL A 182 -13.84 -1.38 8.64
N TRP A 183 -14.36 -0.63 7.67
CA TRP A 183 -13.88 0.72 7.36
C TRP A 183 -14.11 1.69 8.52
N ARG A 184 -15.32 1.69 9.11
CA ARG A 184 -15.64 2.44 10.34
C ARG A 184 -14.66 2.13 11.46
N HIS A 185 -14.36 0.85 11.67
CA HIS A 185 -13.38 0.43 12.68
C HIS A 185 -11.97 0.98 12.40
N VAL A 186 -11.48 0.87 11.17
CA VAL A 186 -10.16 1.38 10.76
C VAL A 186 -10.07 2.91 10.91
N LEU A 187 -11.11 3.63 10.48
CA LEU A 187 -11.20 5.09 10.63
C LEU A 187 -11.29 5.50 12.11
N ALA A 188 -12.08 4.80 12.92
CA ALA A 188 -12.20 5.07 14.36
C ALA A 188 -10.85 4.89 15.07
N CYS A 189 -10.11 3.83 14.73
CA CYS A 189 -8.77 3.61 15.28
C CYS A 189 -7.78 4.70 14.83
N GLN A 190 -7.87 5.17 13.58
CA GLN A 190 -7.02 6.26 13.09
C GLN A 190 -7.31 7.59 13.78
N TRP A 191 -8.59 7.91 14.01
CA TRP A 191 -8.99 9.09 14.79
C TRP A 191 -8.57 8.99 16.25
N LEU A 192 -8.67 7.80 16.85
CA LEU A 192 -8.20 7.58 18.22
C LEU A 192 -6.70 7.87 18.35
N ARG A 193 -5.88 7.40 17.40
CA ARG A 193 -4.44 7.70 17.37
C ARG A 193 -4.16 9.20 17.35
N ILE A 194 -4.91 9.95 16.55
CA ILE A 194 -4.81 11.42 16.51
C ILE A 194 -5.21 12.01 17.87
N SER A 195 -6.38 11.64 18.41
CA SER A 195 -6.91 12.16 19.68
C SER A 195 -5.95 12.02 20.86
N GLN A 196 -5.16 10.95 20.87
CA GLN A 196 -4.21 10.65 21.95
C GLN A 196 -3.03 11.62 21.98
N GLU A 197 -2.77 12.36 20.90
CA GLU A 197 -1.59 13.22 20.75
C GLU A 197 -1.92 14.68 20.42
N GLU A 198 -3.16 15.05 20.10
CA GLU A 198 -3.52 16.41 19.61
C GLU A 198 -2.98 17.52 20.53
N ALA A 199 -3.14 17.34 21.85
CA ALA A 199 -2.71 18.33 22.83
C ALA A 199 -1.18 18.33 23.04
N PHE A 200 -0.44 17.30 22.62
CA PHE A 200 0.96 17.13 22.99
C PHE A 200 1.91 18.12 22.31
N VAL A 201 1.55 18.63 21.12
CA VAL A 201 2.31 19.70 20.44
C VAL A 201 2.41 20.93 21.35
N GLY A 202 1.27 21.43 21.82
CA GLY A 202 1.23 22.58 22.74
C GLY A 202 1.76 22.26 24.14
N ARG A 203 1.56 21.03 24.64
CA ARG A 203 2.09 20.62 25.95
C ARG A 203 3.62 20.54 25.99
N CYS A 204 4.26 20.08 24.92
CA CYS A 204 5.71 20.15 24.77
C CYS A 204 6.16 21.61 24.70
N GLY A 205 5.47 22.43 23.89
CA GLY A 205 5.72 23.86 23.77
C GLY A 205 5.62 24.65 25.08
N GLU A 206 4.64 24.33 25.93
CA GLU A 206 4.42 24.98 27.25
C GLU A 206 5.64 24.89 28.17
N VAL A 207 6.43 23.82 28.05
CA VAL A 207 7.66 23.60 28.84
C VAL A 207 8.95 23.96 28.08
N GLY A 208 8.82 24.57 26.90
CA GLY A 208 9.95 24.95 26.03
C GLY A 208 10.57 23.81 25.23
N ASP A 209 9.92 22.65 25.14
CA ASP A 209 10.39 21.51 24.36
C ASP A 209 9.92 21.59 22.90
N GLU A 210 10.57 22.46 22.12
CA GLU A 210 10.26 22.63 20.70
C GLU A 210 10.60 21.41 19.85
N LEU A 211 11.58 20.60 20.27
CA LEU A 211 11.95 19.36 19.59
C LEU A 211 10.85 18.30 19.78
N GLY A 212 10.40 18.08 21.01
CA GLY A 212 9.28 17.18 21.28
C GLY A 212 8.00 17.61 20.56
N SER A 213 7.72 18.91 20.56
CA SER A 213 6.61 19.49 19.78
C SER A 213 6.72 19.17 18.29
N ALA A 214 7.90 19.30 17.69
CA ALA A 214 8.13 18.97 16.28
C ALA A 214 7.97 17.46 16.00
N VAL A 215 8.47 16.59 16.88
CA VAL A 215 8.35 15.12 16.73
C VAL A 215 6.89 14.68 16.78
N VAL A 216 6.11 15.20 17.74
CA VAL A 216 4.67 14.93 17.85
C VAL A 216 3.92 15.48 16.63
N ALA A 217 4.20 16.71 16.22
CA ALA A 217 3.57 17.31 15.04
C ALA A 217 3.85 16.51 13.75
N ALA A 218 5.06 15.96 13.60
CA ALA A 218 5.41 15.10 12.48
C ALA A 218 4.63 13.77 12.50
N ARG A 219 4.39 13.20 13.69
CA ARG A 219 3.60 11.98 13.87
C ARG A 219 2.11 12.23 13.57
N LEU A 220 1.53 13.31 14.07
CA LEU A 220 0.18 13.76 13.73
C LEU A 220 0.02 14.03 12.23
N THR A 221 1.03 14.64 11.60
CA THR A 221 1.07 14.85 10.14
C THR A 221 1.01 13.51 9.39
N ARG A 222 1.83 12.52 9.79
CA ARG A 222 1.77 11.15 9.22
C ARG A 222 0.38 10.54 9.38
N ASP A 223 -0.21 10.62 10.57
CA ASP A 223 -1.51 10.03 10.86
C ASP A 223 -2.65 10.72 10.09
N LEU A 224 -2.61 12.04 9.91
CA LEU A 224 -3.54 12.78 9.06
C LEU A 224 -3.41 12.41 7.58
N MET A 225 -2.18 12.24 7.09
CA MET A 225 -1.96 11.81 5.70
C MET A 225 -2.57 10.42 5.44
N ARG A 226 -2.36 9.49 6.37
CA ARG A 226 -2.95 8.13 6.30
C ARG A 226 -4.48 8.19 6.39
N LEU A 227 -5.02 8.95 7.35
CA LEU A 227 -6.46 9.12 7.52
C LEU A 227 -7.13 9.69 6.27
N ARG A 228 -6.59 10.76 5.72
CA ARG A 228 -7.13 11.39 4.51
C ARG A 228 -7.15 10.43 3.33
N LEU A 229 -6.11 9.60 3.15
CA LEU A 229 -6.08 8.55 2.13
C LEU A 229 -7.20 7.51 2.36
N LEU A 230 -7.38 7.05 3.61
CA LEU A 230 -8.44 6.11 3.97
C LEU A 230 -9.84 6.71 3.73
N VAL A 231 -10.05 7.99 4.03
CA VAL A 231 -11.29 8.72 3.74
C VAL A 231 -11.57 8.73 2.23
N ASP A 232 -10.54 8.85 1.40
CA ASP A 232 -10.65 8.86 -0.07
C ASP A 232 -10.69 7.47 -0.71
N ARG A 233 -10.92 6.42 0.09
CA ARG A 233 -10.89 5.02 -0.35
C ARG A 233 -9.58 4.62 -1.03
N ARG A 234 -8.45 5.04 -0.44
CA ARG A 234 -7.11 4.71 -0.91
C ARG A 234 -6.30 4.06 0.21
N TYR A 235 -5.74 2.90 -0.08
CA TYR A 235 -4.80 2.23 0.82
C TYR A 235 -3.53 3.09 0.97
N PRO A 236 -3.18 3.54 2.19
CA PRO A 236 -1.96 4.31 2.40
C PRO A 236 -0.72 3.46 2.13
N PRO A 237 0.24 3.90 1.30
CA PRO A 237 1.47 3.15 1.14
C PRO A 237 2.40 3.34 2.36
N TYR A 238 3.49 2.57 2.41
CA TYR A 238 4.51 2.76 3.44
C TYR A 238 5.24 4.12 3.32
N GLY A 239 6.02 4.45 4.35
CA GLY A 239 6.56 5.80 4.58
C GLY A 239 7.25 6.48 3.39
N LYS A 240 8.03 5.75 2.58
CA LYS A 240 8.75 6.31 1.41
C LYS A 240 7.79 6.95 0.39
N TRP A 241 6.62 6.32 0.19
CA TRP A 241 5.67 6.72 -0.84
C TRP A 241 4.44 7.45 -0.30
N LEU A 242 4.32 7.60 1.02
CA LEU A 242 3.21 8.31 1.62
C LEU A 242 3.09 9.75 1.10
N GLY A 243 4.21 10.47 1.02
CA GLY A 243 4.25 11.82 0.43
C GLY A 243 3.85 11.85 -1.04
N SER A 244 4.33 10.89 -1.84
CA SER A 244 3.99 10.77 -3.27
C SER A 244 2.50 10.49 -3.48
N ALA A 245 1.92 9.57 -2.70
CA ALA A 245 0.49 9.29 -2.74
C ALA A 245 -0.35 10.48 -2.27
N PHE A 246 0.15 11.24 -1.29
CA PHE A 246 -0.54 12.40 -0.72
C PHE A 246 -0.44 13.66 -1.58
N ALA A 247 0.50 13.75 -2.52
CA ALA A 247 0.72 14.93 -3.37
C ALA A 247 -0.53 15.39 -4.17
N ARG A 248 -1.52 14.50 -4.31
CA ARG A 248 -2.83 14.80 -4.93
C ARG A 248 -3.71 15.78 -4.15
N TYR A 249 -3.51 15.92 -2.84
CA TYR A 249 -4.32 16.77 -1.96
C TYR A 249 -3.73 18.19 -1.91
N ALA A 250 -3.92 18.94 -2.99
CA ALA A 250 -3.31 20.25 -3.18
C ALA A 250 -3.72 21.30 -2.12
N ASP A 251 -4.87 21.09 -1.48
CA ASP A 251 -5.41 21.85 -0.36
C ASP A 251 -4.69 21.57 0.97
N LEU A 252 -4.37 20.30 1.26
CA LEU A 252 -3.74 19.89 2.52
C LEU A 252 -2.21 19.88 2.48
N VAL A 253 -1.60 19.65 1.32
CA VAL A 253 -0.13 19.59 1.19
C VAL A 253 0.56 20.86 1.70
N PRO A 254 0.11 22.09 1.35
CA PRO A 254 0.72 23.31 1.87
C PRO A 254 0.56 23.45 3.39
N VAL A 255 -0.60 23.06 3.93
CA VAL A 255 -0.90 23.14 5.37
C VAL A 255 0.03 22.22 6.17
N LEU A 256 0.14 20.95 5.77
CA LEU A 256 1.00 19.98 6.45
C LEU A 256 2.50 20.31 6.28
N ARG A 257 2.90 20.89 5.15
CA ARG A 257 4.27 21.42 5.01
C ARG A 257 4.53 22.56 5.98
N ALA A 258 3.56 23.43 6.21
CA ALA A 258 3.68 24.52 7.19
C ALA A 258 3.79 24.01 8.63
N VAL A 259 3.05 22.94 9.00
CA VAL A 259 3.24 22.23 10.28
C VAL A 259 4.70 21.80 10.46
N LEU A 260 5.27 21.13 9.45
CA LEU A 260 6.63 20.58 9.53
C LEU A 260 7.74 21.66 9.47
N ALA A 261 7.46 22.80 8.82
CA ALA A 261 8.42 23.90 8.69
C ALA A 261 8.41 24.88 9.87
N ALA A 262 7.32 24.90 10.66
CA ALA A 262 7.17 25.81 11.79
C ALA A 262 8.25 25.61 12.85
N THR A 263 8.77 26.72 13.36
CA THR A 263 9.85 26.72 14.37
C THR A 263 9.35 26.81 15.81
N ASP A 264 8.08 27.18 16.01
CA ASP A 264 7.43 27.23 17.32
C ASP A 264 6.11 26.44 17.34
N TRP A 265 5.70 26.03 18.54
CA TRP A 265 4.51 25.20 18.72
C TRP A 265 3.18 25.91 18.38
N HIS A 266 3.09 27.24 18.47
CA HIS A 266 1.84 27.95 18.17
C HIS A 266 1.55 27.92 16.67
N GLU A 267 2.60 28.08 15.84
CA GLU A 267 2.47 27.91 14.39
C GLU A 267 2.08 26.48 14.00
N ARG A 268 2.71 25.47 14.63
CA ARG A 268 2.33 24.06 14.44
C ARG A 268 0.87 23.82 14.78
N GLU A 269 0.41 24.30 15.93
CA GLU A 269 -0.98 24.16 16.39
C GLU A 269 -1.97 24.78 15.41
N ARG A 270 -1.74 26.02 14.95
CA ARG A 270 -2.65 26.68 13.98
C ARG A 270 -2.79 25.88 12.68
N HIS A 271 -1.70 25.36 12.16
CA HIS A 271 -1.72 24.58 10.93
C HIS A 271 -2.32 23.19 11.13
N LEU A 272 -2.06 22.54 12.28
CA LEU A 272 -2.71 21.28 12.65
C LEU A 272 -4.23 21.45 12.81
N ALA A 273 -4.68 22.52 13.48
CA ALA A 273 -6.10 22.82 13.60
C ALA A 273 -6.77 22.92 12.22
N THR A 274 -6.16 23.65 11.29
CA THR A 274 -6.66 23.75 9.90
C THR A 274 -6.75 22.37 9.23
N ALA A 275 -5.73 21.53 9.39
CA ALA A 275 -5.72 20.19 8.81
C ALA A 275 -6.75 19.26 9.47
N TYR A 276 -6.96 19.36 10.78
CA TYR A 276 -7.97 18.60 11.51
C TYR A 276 -9.36 18.92 11.00
N GLU A 277 -9.73 20.20 10.91
CA GLU A 277 -11.07 20.63 10.50
C GLU A 277 -11.39 20.20 9.06
N GLU A 278 -10.42 20.29 8.15
CA GLU A 278 -10.58 19.83 6.77
C GLU A 278 -10.80 18.32 6.71
N VAL A 279 -9.93 17.52 7.34
CA VAL A 279 -10.06 16.05 7.31
C VAL A 279 -11.34 15.57 8.04
N ALA A 280 -11.72 16.25 9.13
CA ALA A 280 -12.96 16.02 9.86
C ALA A 280 -14.20 16.25 8.99
N THR A 281 -14.22 17.36 8.25
CA THR A 281 -15.28 17.67 7.29
C THR A 281 -15.40 16.58 6.23
N ARG A 282 -14.28 16.17 5.62
CA ARG A 282 -14.27 15.08 4.63
C ARG A 282 -14.72 13.74 5.21
N CYS A 283 -14.43 13.47 6.48
CA CYS A 283 -14.89 12.26 7.15
C CYS A 283 -16.41 12.27 7.33
N ASN A 284 -17.01 13.41 7.69
CA ASN A 284 -18.47 13.56 7.76
C ASN A 284 -19.14 13.36 6.40
N ASP A 285 -18.54 13.88 5.33
CA ASP A 285 -19.06 13.76 3.95
C ASP A 285 -19.21 12.30 3.49
N LEU A 286 -18.53 11.34 4.14
CA LEU A 286 -18.67 9.92 3.85
C LEU A 286 -20.02 9.33 4.24
N GLY A 287 -20.75 9.97 5.17
CA GLY A 287 -22.02 9.45 5.68
C GLY A 287 -21.90 8.11 6.42
N LEU A 288 -20.71 7.78 6.95
CA LEU A 288 -20.48 6.53 7.67
C LEU A 288 -21.00 6.55 9.11
N ALA A 289 -21.24 7.73 9.68
CA ALA A 289 -21.78 7.89 11.03
C ALA A 289 -22.58 9.19 11.11
N GLU A 290 -23.25 9.42 12.25
CA GLU A 290 -23.85 10.72 12.55
C GLU A 290 -22.79 11.83 12.48
N PRO A 291 -23.09 12.99 11.84
CA PRO A 291 -22.13 14.06 11.69
C PRO A 291 -21.60 14.56 13.03
N VAL A 292 -20.28 14.70 13.12
CA VAL A 292 -19.60 15.28 14.30
C VAL A 292 -19.15 16.69 13.95
N ASP A 293 -19.45 17.67 14.81
CA ASP A 293 -19.00 19.05 14.59
C ASP A 293 -17.46 19.10 14.40
N PRO A 294 -16.98 19.55 13.22
CA PRO A 294 -15.60 19.39 12.78
C PRO A 294 -14.66 20.49 13.27
N THR A 295 -15.12 21.48 14.04
CA THR A 295 -14.25 22.60 14.44
C THR A 295 -13.26 22.22 15.55
N THR A 296 -12.16 22.96 15.68
CA THR A 296 -11.30 22.84 16.85
C THR A 296 -11.84 23.61 18.05
N ARG A 297 -11.35 23.29 19.25
CA ARG A 297 -11.76 23.88 20.53
C ARG A 297 -10.67 23.65 21.61
N PRO A 298 -10.70 24.38 22.74
CA PRO A 298 -9.74 24.19 23.83
C PRO A 298 -9.76 22.77 24.40
N TYR A 299 -8.58 22.20 24.66
CA TYR A 299 -8.42 20.90 25.30
C TYR A 299 -8.79 20.98 26.79
N HIS A 300 -10.06 20.69 27.11
CA HIS A 300 -10.64 20.88 28.44
C HIS A 300 -10.45 22.31 28.94
N SER A 301 -9.80 22.51 30.09
CA SER A 301 -9.49 23.82 30.66
C SER A 301 -8.18 24.42 30.13
N ARG A 302 -7.46 23.73 29.23
CA ARG A 302 -6.16 24.16 28.71
C ARG A 302 -6.32 24.91 27.39
N PRO A 303 -5.43 25.87 27.07
CA PRO A 303 -5.61 26.75 25.92
C PRO A 303 -5.29 26.10 24.55
N PHE A 304 -4.85 24.84 24.51
CA PHE A 304 -4.46 24.14 23.28
C PHE A 304 -5.67 23.84 22.40
N GLN A 305 -5.62 24.20 21.12
CA GLN A 305 -6.69 23.92 20.17
C GLN A 305 -6.59 22.49 19.62
N VAL A 306 -7.63 21.68 19.88
CA VAL A 306 -7.73 20.29 19.43
C VAL A 306 -9.09 20.02 18.80
N LEU A 307 -9.22 18.94 18.02
CA LEU A 307 -10.50 18.53 17.44
C LEU A 307 -11.41 17.84 18.48
N HIS A 308 -10.79 17.25 19.51
CA HIS A 308 -11.40 16.17 20.29
C HIS A 308 -11.77 15.01 19.36
N ALA A 309 -10.77 14.50 18.64
CA ALA A 309 -10.93 13.47 17.62
C ALA A 309 -11.56 12.17 18.15
N GLU A 310 -11.53 11.92 19.46
CA GLU A 310 -12.25 10.81 20.11
C GLU A 310 -13.76 10.86 19.87
N ARG A 311 -14.33 12.04 19.56
CA ARG A 311 -15.73 12.20 19.17
C ARG A 311 -16.04 11.52 17.83
N PHE A 312 -15.12 11.60 16.87
CA PHE A 312 -15.23 10.87 15.60
C PHE A 312 -15.08 9.36 15.82
N THR A 313 -14.14 8.94 16.68
CA THR A 313 -14.00 7.55 17.10
C THR A 313 -15.30 7.00 17.68
N ALA A 314 -15.94 7.74 18.59
CA ALA A 314 -17.19 7.33 19.22
C ALA A 314 -18.34 7.24 18.22
N ALA A 315 -18.50 8.23 17.33
CA ALA A 315 -19.56 8.24 16.32
C ALA A 315 -19.41 7.06 15.33
N LEU A 316 -18.20 6.84 14.81
CA LEU A 316 -17.91 5.72 13.91
C LEU A 316 -18.13 4.37 14.57
N ARG A 317 -17.72 4.22 15.84
CA ARG A 317 -17.93 2.98 16.61
C ARG A 317 -19.41 2.71 16.86
N ALA A 318 -20.18 3.74 17.20
CA ALA A 318 -21.62 3.60 17.44
C ALA A 318 -22.40 3.19 16.18
N ALA A 319 -21.88 3.49 14.99
CA ALA A 319 -22.47 3.13 13.71
C ALA A 319 -22.13 1.71 13.22
N ILE A 320 -21.29 0.96 13.93
CA ILE A 320 -20.94 -0.42 13.58
C ILE A 320 -22.11 -1.34 13.96
N THR A 321 -22.57 -2.14 12.99
CA THR A 321 -23.72 -3.06 13.15
C THR A 321 -23.32 -4.52 13.22
N ASP A 322 -22.18 -4.88 12.62
CA ASP A 322 -21.60 -6.20 12.65
C ASP A 322 -21.08 -6.51 14.08
N PRO A 323 -21.58 -7.58 14.73
CA PRO A 323 -21.20 -7.91 16.11
C PRO A 323 -19.74 -8.35 16.25
N GLU A 324 -19.16 -8.99 15.23
CA GLU A 324 -17.73 -9.36 15.23
C GLU A 324 -16.88 -8.09 15.25
N VAL A 325 -17.20 -7.14 14.37
CA VAL A 325 -16.48 -5.87 14.29
C VAL A 325 -16.69 -4.99 15.52
N ALA A 326 -17.91 -4.94 16.07
CA ALA A 326 -18.24 -4.16 17.26
C ALA A 326 -17.46 -4.62 18.50
N ALA A 327 -17.18 -5.93 18.60
CA ALA A 327 -16.43 -6.54 19.69
C ALA A 327 -14.92 -6.27 19.63
N LEU A 328 -14.39 -5.80 18.50
CA LEU A 328 -12.95 -5.58 18.34
C LEU A 328 -12.41 -4.48 19.29
N PRO A 329 -11.17 -4.62 19.79
CA PRO A 329 -10.48 -3.55 20.50
C PRO A 329 -10.07 -2.43 19.53
N LEU A 330 -10.02 -1.18 20.00
CA LEU A 330 -9.62 -0.01 19.19
C LEU A 330 -8.10 0.07 18.99
N VAL A 331 -7.54 -0.97 18.37
CA VAL A 331 -6.11 -1.07 18.03
C VAL A 331 -5.89 -0.84 16.53
N GLY A 332 -6.90 -1.17 15.70
CA GLY A 332 -6.90 -0.89 14.25
C GLY A 332 -6.36 -2.03 13.40
N ALA A 333 -6.07 -1.76 12.13
CA ALA A 333 -5.36 -2.65 11.22
C ALA A 333 -3.87 -2.77 11.60
N VAL A 334 -3.18 -3.82 11.15
CA VAL A 334 -1.82 -4.17 11.59
C VAL A 334 -0.83 -3.00 11.47
N ASP A 335 -0.90 -2.24 10.39
CA ASP A 335 -0.02 -1.11 10.10
C ASP A 335 -0.50 0.22 10.72
N GLN A 336 -1.51 0.18 11.60
CA GLN A 336 -1.85 1.26 12.52
C GLN A 336 -1.17 1.11 13.89
N TYR A 337 -0.64 -0.07 14.24
CA TYR A 337 0.04 -0.31 15.53
C TYR A 337 1.40 -1.01 15.41
N VAL A 338 1.75 -1.58 14.25
CA VAL A 338 3.07 -2.12 13.95
C VAL A 338 3.74 -1.24 12.89
N ASP A 339 4.99 -0.83 13.13
CA ASP A 339 5.82 -0.07 12.18
C ASP A 339 7.12 -0.82 11.80
N SER A 340 7.23 -2.09 12.19
CA SER A 340 8.38 -2.93 11.86
C SER A 340 8.27 -3.46 10.45
N THR A 341 9.18 -3.05 9.57
CA THR A 341 9.31 -3.59 8.20
C THR A 341 9.45 -5.10 8.21
N ASP A 342 10.25 -5.64 9.14
CA ASP A 342 10.49 -7.08 9.29
C ASP A 342 9.22 -7.87 9.62
N VAL A 343 8.23 -7.22 10.24
CA VAL A 343 6.91 -7.82 10.48
C VAL A 343 6.01 -7.57 9.27
N LEU A 344 5.83 -6.31 8.86
CA LEU A 344 4.86 -5.91 7.83
C LEU A 344 5.18 -6.44 6.42
N SER A 345 6.41 -6.86 6.17
CA SER A 345 6.81 -7.50 4.90
C SER A 345 6.56 -9.01 4.86
N GLN A 346 6.26 -9.65 6.00
CA GLN A 346 6.16 -11.11 6.08
C GLN A 346 4.76 -11.56 6.52
N PRO A 347 3.90 -12.03 5.60
CA PRO A 347 2.54 -12.47 5.95
C PRO A 347 2.51 -13.48 7.09
N ALA A 348 3.43 -14.45 7.13
CA ALA A 348 3.51 -15.41 8.23
C ALA A 348 3.67 -14.75 9.62
N ARG A 349 4.53 -13.73 9.74
CA ARG A 349 4.73 -12.98 11.00
C ARG A 349 3.50 -12.16 11.35
N ILE A 350 2.83 -11.60 10.35
CA ILE A 350 1.61 -10.83 10.56
C ILE A 350 0.46 -11.73 11.03
N ARG A 351 0.30 -12.91 10.42
CA ARG A 351 -0.75 -13.87 10.78
C ARG A 351 -0.59 -14.43 12.19
N ALA A 352 0.65 -14.47 12.69
CA ALA A 352 0.98 -14.84 14.06
C ALA A 352 0.68 -13.74 15.10
N LEU A 353 0.38 -12.50 14.68
CA LEU A 353 -0.12 -11.47 15.59
C LEU A 353 -1.56 -11.83 15.98
N GLU A 354 -1.71 -12.44 17.15
CA GLU A 354 -3.02 -12.66 17.75
C GLU A 354 -3.69 -11.31 18.07
N ARG A 355 -5.00 -11.25 17.86
CA ARG A 355 -5.86 -10.11 18.20
C ARG A 355 -6.79 -10.48 19.33
#